data_AF-A0A2A7AX28-F1
#
_entry.id   AF-A0A2A7AX28-F1
#
_cell.length_a   1.000
_cell.length_b   1.000
_cell.length_c   1.000
_cell.angle_alpha   90.00
_cell.angle_beta   90.00
_cell.angle_gamma   90.00
#
_symmetry.space_group_name_H-M   'P 1'
#
loop_
_entity.id
_entity.type
_entity.pdbx_description
1 polymer ?
#
loop_
_entity_poly.entity_id
_entity_poly.type
_entity_poly.pdbx_seq_one_letter_code
_entity_poly.pdbx_strand_id
1 'polypeptide(L)' 'MSGRFPNVDWWCDYCGALLNYQNGFDDSNDTWACTECGTINRISASEIYESHKDYRKKNHLD' A
#
# COMPACT_ATOMS: atom_id res chain seq x y z
N MET A 1 -2.87 8.95 -15.11
CA MET A 1 -3.39 9.77 -13.99
C MET A 1 -2.26 9.87 -12.98
N SER A 2 -1.89 11.07 -12.53
CA SER A 2 -0.91 11.27 -11.46
C SER A 2 -1.67 11.37 -10.14
N GLY A 3 -1.74 10.28 -9.39
CA GLY A 3 -2.25 10.27 -8.02
C GLY A 3 -1.37 11.07 -7.06
N ARG A 4 -1.75 11.14 -5.78
CA ARG A 4 -0.98 11.79 -4.71
C ARG A 4 0.46 11.26 -4.61
N PHE A 5 0.65 9.98 -4.92
CA PHE A 5 1.93 9.29 -4.88
C PHE A 5 2.25 8.67 -6.25
N PRO A 6 2.78 9.46 -7.20
CA PRO A 6 3.08 8.96 -8.53
C PRO A 6 4.18 7.89 -8.49
N ASN A 7 4.03 6.84 -9.31
CA ASN A 7 4.96 5.72 -9.44
C ASN A 7 5.15 4.87 -8.16
N VAL A 8 4.12 4.80 -7.31
CA VAL A 8 4.11 3.96 -6.12
C VAL A 8 3.13 2.80 -6.30
N ASP A 9 3.65 1.58 -6.14
CA ASP A 9 2.85 0.37 -6.06
C ASP A 9 2.48 0.08 -4.60
N TRP A 10 1.20 0.16 -4.30
CA TRP A 10 0.59 -0.13 -3.00
C TRP A 10 0.21 -1.60 -2.92
N TRP A 11 0.74 -2.30 -1.93
CA TRP A 11 0.47 -3.71 -1.69
C TRP A 11 -0.30 -3.87 -0.39
N CYS A 12 -1.22 -4.83 -0.31
CA CYS A 12 -1.91 -5.12 0.93
C CYS A 12 -0.92 -5.70 1.95
N ASP A 13 -0.86 -5.11 3.14
CA ASP A 13 0.08 -5.48 4.20
C ASP A 13 -0.14 -6.91 4.71
N TYR A 14 -1.35 -7.45 4.52
CA TYR A 14 -1.73 -8.80 4.96
C TYR A 14 -1.68 -9.84 3.84
N CYS A 15 -2.46 -9.65 2.77
CA CYS A 15 -2.58 -10.68 1.72
C CYS A 15 -1.63 -10.48 0.53
N GLY A 16 -0.94 -9.34 0.45
CA GLY A 16 -0.04 -9.04 -0.66
C GLY A 16 -0.73 -8.74 -2.00
N ALA A 17 -2.04 -8.50 -2.02
CA ALA A 17 -2.73 -8.06 -3.23
C ALA A 17 -2.29 -6.64 -3.66
N LEU A 18 -2.18 -6.39 -4.97
CA LEU A 18 -1.85 -5.08 -5.52
C LEU A 18 -3.08 -4.16 -5.45
N LEU A 19 -3.01 -3.13 -4.60
CA LEU A 19 -4.14 -2.23 -4.32
C LEU A 19 -4.43 -1.29 -5.49
N ASN A 20 -3.41 -0.85 -6.24
CA ASN A 20 -3.58 0.06 -7.39
C ASN A 20 -4.52 -0.48 -8.48
N TYR A 21 -4.71 -1.80 -8.56
CA TYR A 21 -5.61 -2.44 -9.52
C TYR A 21 -7.00 -2.76 -8.96
N GLN A 22 -7.25 -2.47 -7.68
CA GLN A 22 -8.58 -2.63 -7.11
C GLN A 22 -9.50 -1.52 -7.58
N ASN A 23 -10.74 -1.88 -7.93
CA ASN A 23 -11.70 -0.92 -8.45
C ASN A 23 -11.98 0.19 -7.43
N GLY A 24 -11.82 1.45 -7.86
CA GLY A 24 -12.03 2.63 -7.03
C GLY A 24 -10.86 3.00 -6.11
N PHE A 25 -9.71 2.31 -6.20
CA PHE A 25 -8.52 2.70 -5.47
C PHE A 25 -8.12 4.14 -5.81
N ASP A 26 -7.93 4.96 -4.78
CA ASP A 26 -7.52 6.35 -4.88
C ASP A 26 -6.51 6.65 -3.78
N ASP A 27 -5.28 6.95 -4.19
CA ASP A 27 -4.16 7.23 -3.31
C ASP A 27 -4.21 8.61 -2.65
N SER A 28 -5.23 9.41 -2.99
CA SER A 28 -5.56 10.66 -2.31
C SER A 28 -6.16 10.41 -0.91
N ASN A 29 -6.78 9.25 -0.70
CA ASN A 29 -7.30 8.83 0.60
C ASN A 29 -6.17 8.37 1.52
N ASP A 30 -6.29 8.60 2.83
CA ASP A 30 -5.26 8.17 3.80
C ASP A 30 -5.28 6.67 4.11
N THR A 31 -6.35 5.97 3.74
CA THR A 31 -6.51 4.52 3.95
C THR A 31 -7.27 3.85 2.83
N TRP A 32 -6.99 2.57 2.60
CA TRP A 32 -7.75 1.74 1.67
C TRP A 32 -8.04 0.35 2.25
N ALA A 33 -9.31 -0.06 2.22
CA ALA A 33 -9.71 -1.42 2.59
C ALA A 33 -9.50 -2.35 1.39
N CYS A 34 -8.61 -3.33 1.54
CA CYS A 34 -8.30 -4.29 0.50
C CYS A 34 -9.55 -5.06 0.09
N THR A 35 -9.91 -5.03 -1.19
CA THR A 35 -11.12 -5.70 -1.70
C THR A 35 -11.03 -7.23 -1.63
N GLU A 36 -9.82 -7.79 -1.56
CA GLU A 36 -9.58 -9.24 -1.50
C GLU A 36 -9.70 -9.82 -0.09
N CYS A 37 -9.28 -9.08 0.96
CA CYS A 37 -9.20 -9.62 2.32
C CYS A 37 -9.78 -8.72 3.42
N GLY A 38 -10.19 -7.49 3.11
CA GLY A 38 -10.78 -6.54 4.06
C GLY A 38 -9.77 -5.82 4.96
N THR A 39 -8.48 -6.14 4.90
CA THR A 39 -7.45 -5.42 5.68
C THR A 39 -7.41 -3.95 5.28
N ILE A 40 -7.42 -3.05 6.27
CA ILE A 40 -7.27 -1.61 6.08
C ILE A 40 -5.77 -1.29 6.00
N ASN A 41 -5.34 -0.74 4.88
CA ASN A 41 -3.96 -0.36 4.61
C ASN A 41 -3.82 1.15 4.73
N ARG A 42 -2.69 1.62 5.26
CA ARG A 42 -2.37 3.05 5.35
C ARG A 42 -1.77 3.51 4.03
N ILE A 43 -2.27 4.62 3.49
CA ILE A 43 -1.83 5.21 2.23
C ILE A 43 -1.16 6.55 2.55
N SER A 44 0.11 6.51 2.92
CA SER A 44 0.87 7.71 3.29
C SER A 44 2.35 7.58 2.96
N ALA A 45 3.04 8.71 2.80
CA ALA A 45 4.47 8.74 2.49
C ALA A 45 5.35 7.97 3.49
N SER A 46 4.92 7.81 4.75
CA SER A 46 5.63 7.01 5.76
C SER A 46 5.64 5.51 5.48
N GLU A 47 4.72 5.03 4.64
CA GLU A 47 4.57 3.62 4.27
C GLU A 47 5.18 3.31 2.90
N ILE A 48 5.93 4.25 2.32
CA ILE A 48 6.64 4.05 1.06
C ILE A 48 8.05 3.54 1.36
N TYR A 49 8.37 2.39 0.78
CA TYR A 49 9.68 1.75 0.89
C TYR A 49 10.31 1.59 -0.48
N GLU A 50 11.65 1.62 -0.55
CA GLU A 50 12.39 1.41 -1.80
C GLU A 50 12.16 0.02 -2.40
N SER A 51 11.87 -0.98 -1.55
CA SER A 51 11.60 -2.35 -1.99
C SER A 51 10.81 -3.15 -0.94
N HIS A 52 10.21 -4.27 -1.35
CA HIS A 52 9.61 -5.24 -0.40
C HIS A 52 10.64 -5.81 0.60
N LYS A 53 11.92 -5.82 0.26
CA LYS A 53 12.98 -6.25 1.18
C LYS A 53 13.15 -5.23 2.30
N ASP A 54 13.08 -3.94 1.99
CA ASP A 54 13.23 -2.88 3.00
C ASP A 54 11.97 -2.73 3.86
N TYR A 55 10.79 -2.91 3.28
CA TYR A 55 9.54 -3.10 4.03
C TYR A 55 9.68 -4.24 5.06
N ARG A 56 10.09 -5.43 4.61
CA ARG A 56 10.27 -6.58 5.50
C ARG A 56 11.30 -6.32 6.59
N LYS A 57 12.47 -5.79 6.25
CA LYS A 57 13.48 -5.42 7.26
C LYS A 57 12.88 -4.49 8.31
N LYS A 58 12.13 -3.45 7.91
CA LYS A 58 11.55 -2.48 8.84
C LYS A 58 10.52 -3.11 9.79
N ASN A 59 9.72 -4.05 9.29
CA ASN A 59 8.65 -4.73 10.03
C ASN A 59 9.07 -6.06 10.69
N HIS A 60 10.35 -6.41 10.62
CA HIS A 60 10.95 -7.55 11.34
C HIS A 60 12.03 -7.09 12.34
N LEU A 61 12.11 -5.79 12.64
CA LEU A 61 13.00 -5.22 13.65
C LEU A 61 12.36 -5.23 15.05
N ASP A 62 11.55 -6.25 15.33
CA ASP A 62 10.95 -6.51 16.64
C ASP A 62 11.94 -7.22 17.59
#